data_AF-A0A7J2JFI3-F1
#
_entry.id   AF-A0A7J2JFI3-F1
#
_cell.length_a   1.000
_cell.length_b   1.000
_cell.length_c   1.000
_cell.angle_alpha   90.00
_cell.angle_beta   90.00
_cell.angle_gamma   90.00
#
_symmetry.space_group_name_H-M   'P 1'
#
loop_
_entity.id
_entity.type
_entity.pdbx_description
1 polymer ?
#
loop_
_entity_poly.entity_id
_entity_poly.type
_entity_poly.pdbx_seq_one_letter_code
_entity_poly.pdbx_strand_id
1 'polypeptide(L)'
;YTPTIKLDYTTSMEPKKPEDYGLYDAEAAEDVYLHIPVTQDVALRHGGGTNVHMAIGGQYANAKYQRTMSMGDRIALELRRALKRGKLNWVVT
;
A
#
# COMPACT_ATOMS: atom_id res chain seq x y z
N TYR A 1 10.97 -32.92 -9.86
CA TYR A 1 10.17 -31.78 -9.35
C TYR A 1 9.84 -30.92 -10.56
N THR A 2 8.59 -30.95 -10.99
CA THR A 2 8.13 -30.22 -12.19
C THR A 2 7.42 -28.97 -11.69
N PRO A 3 7.95 -27.76 -11.92
CA PRO A 3 7.32 -26.54 -11.40
C PRO A 3 5.95 -26.38 -12.07
N THR A 4 4.90 -26.37 -11.25
CA THR A 4 3.55 -26.07 -11.70
C THR A 4 3.40 -24.56 -11.71
N ILE A 5 3.28 -23.96 -12.91
CA ILE A 5 2.95 -22.55 -13.05
C ILE A 5 1.52 -22.37 -12.53
N LYS A 6 1.36 -21.59 -11.47
CA LYS A 6 0.04 -21.21 -10.97
C LYS A 6 -0.48 -20.07 -11.83
N LEU A 7 -1.24 -20.41 -12.88
CA LEU A 7 -1.89 -19.44 -13.75
C LEU A 7 -3.25 -19.07 -13.13
N ASP A 8 -3.24 -18.18 -12.15
CA ASP A 8 -4.46 -17.59 -11.62
C ASP A 8 -4.93 -16.52 -12.65
N TYR A 9 -5.79 -16.92 -13.61
CA TYR A 9 -6.44 -16.00 -14.54
C TYR A 9 -7.91 -15.83 -14.19
N THR A 10 -8.35 -14.57 -14.10
CA THR A 10 -9.74 -14.23 -13.79
C THR A 10 -10.62 -14.52 -14.99
N THR A 11 -11.50 -15.51 -14.86
CA THR A 11 -12.61 -15.71 -15.78
C THR A 11 -13.74 -14.76 -15.38
N SER A 12 -14.08 -13.82 -16.26
CA SER A 12 -15.38 -13.12 -16.30
C SER A 12 -15.70 -12.04 -15.25
N MET A 13 -14.88 -10.99 -15.18
CA MET A 13 -15.38 -9.60 -15.17
C MET A 13 -14.16 -8.69 -15.34
N GLU A 14 -13.82 -8.36 -16.59
CA GLU A 14 -12.98 -7.18 -16.82
C GLU A 14 -13.84 -5.97 -16.43
N PRO A 15 -13.46 -5.21 -15.40
CA PRO A 15 -14.03 -3.90 -15.19
C PRO A 15 -13.65 -3.06 -16.41
N LYS A 16 -14.63 -2.65 -17.22
CA LYS A 16 -14.37 -1.94 -18.49
C LYS A 16 -14.66 -0.46 -18.38
N LYS A 17 -15.47 -0.08 -17.40
CA LYS A 17 -15.87 1.31 -17.22
C LYS A 17 -15.12 1.96 -16.06
N PRO A 18 -14.92 3.28 -16.10
CA PRO A 18 -14.31 4.02 -15.00
C PRO A 18 -14.96 3.75 -13.63
N GLU A 19 -16.28 3.58 -13.59
CA GLU A 19 -17.00 3.38 -12.33
C GLU A 19 -16.68 2.04 -11.66
N ASP A 20 -16.35 1.01 -12.46
CA ASP A 20 -15.96 -0.30 -11.92
C ASP A 20 -14.60 -0.24 -11.18
N TYR A 21 -13.79 0.78 -11.49
CA TYR A 21 -12.54 1.10 -10.79
C TYR A 21 -12.71 2.19 -9.73
N GLY A 22 -13.93 2.68 -9.48
CA GLY A 22 -14.22 3.78 -8.56
C GLY A 22 -13.79 5.16 -9.06
N LEU A 23 -13.61 5.31 -10.38
CA LEU A 23 -13.24 6.56 -11.04
C LEU A 23 -14.50 7.26 -11.56
N TYR A 24 -15.19 7.99 -10.68
CA TYR A 24 -16.48 8.60 -10.99
C TYR A 24 -16.40 9.92 -11.76
N ASP A 25 -15.23 10.56 -11.77
CA ASP A 25 -15.00 11.84 -12.45
C ASP A 25 -14.27 11.71 -13.79
N ALA A 26 -13.98 10.49 -14.24
CA ALA A 26 -13.48 10.30 -15.60
C ALA A 26 -14.65 10.37 -16.58
N GLU A 27 -14.45 11.15 -17.66
CA GLU A 27 -15.31 11.03 -18.83
C GLU A 27 -15.33 9.55 -19.27
N ALA A 28 -16.45 9.11 -19.81
CA ALA A 28 -16.64 7.74 -20.30
C ALA A 28 -15.71 7.47 -21.51
N ALA A 29 -14.41 7.34 -21.24
CA ALA A 29 -13.43 6.87 -22.18
C ALA A 29 -13.71 5.39 -22.43
N GLU A 30 -13.73 4.99 -23.70
CA GLU A 30 -14.00 3.62 -24.13
C GLU A 30 -13.06 2.59 -23.47
N ASP A 31 -11.84 3.01 -23.10
CA ASP A 31 -10.85 2.16 -22.48
C ASP A 31 -10.23 2.81 -21.23
N VAL A 32 -10.45 2.20 -20.06
CA VAL A 32 -9.71 2.51 -18.83
C VAL A 32 -8.54 1.54 -18.69
N TYR A 33 -7.35 1.99 -19.08
CA TYR A 33 -6.13 1.20 -18.92
C TYR A 33 -5.63 1.28 -17.48
N LEU A 34 -6.18 0.45 -16.60
CA LEU A 34 -5.60 0.24 -15.28
C LEU A 34 -4.52 -0.85 -15.35
N HIS A 35 -3.37 -0.59 -14.75
CA HIS A 35 -2.33 -1.61 -14.58
C HIS A 35 -2.86 -2.72 -13.68
N ILE A 36 -2.95 -3.96 -14.18
CA ILE A 36 -3.12 -5.14 -13.34
C ILE A 36 -1.83 -5.29 -12.53
N PRO A 37 -1.85 -5.10 -11.20
CA PRO A 37 -0.65 -5.15 -10.41
C PRO A 37 -0.15 -6.60 -10.36
N VAL A 38 0.92 -6.89 -11.09
CA VAL A 38 1.65 -8.16 -10.96
C VAL A 38 2.71 -7.99 -9.88
N THR A 39 2.58 -8.71 -8.78
CA THR A 39 3.55 -8.65 -7.67
C THR A 39 4.67 -9.66 -7.91
N GLN A 40 5.88 -9.17 -8.19
CA GLN A 40 7.05 -10.03 -8.42
C GLN A 40 7.77 -10.40 -7.12
N ASP A 41 7.84 -9.49 -6.16
CA ASP A 41 8.49 -9.66 -4.85
C ASP A 41 7.78 -8.79 -3.80
N VAL A 42 7.83 -9.22 -2.54
CA VAL A 42 7.20 -8.55 -1.39
C VAL A 42 8.23 -8.36 -0.27
N ALA A 43 8.51 -7.11 0.07
CA ALA A 43 9.28 -6.79 1.26
C ALA A 43 8.44 -7.01 2.54
N LEU A 44 8.78 -8.03 3.34
CA LEU A 44 8.15 -8.29 4.66
C LEU A 44 8.61 -7.35 5.77
N ARG A 45 9.44 -6.37 5.42
CA ARG A 45 9.94 -5.31 6.29
C ARG A 45 9.75 -3.98 5.58
N HIS A 46 10.22 -2.92 6.23
CA HIS A 46 10.36 -1.63 5.58
C HIS A 46 11.15 -1.73 4.27
N GLY A 47 10.51 -1.45 3.14
CA GLY A 47 11.13 -1.41 1.81
C GLY A 47 11.87 -0.09 1.57
N GLY A 48 12.92 -0.10 0.74
CA GLY A 48 13.79 1.07 0.56
C GLY A 48 13.14 2.27 -0.16
N GLY A 49 12.09 2.04 -0.95
CA GLY A 49 11.42 3.10 -1.72
C GLY A 49 10.76 4.18 -0.86
N THR A 50 10.50 3.89 0.42
CA THR A 50 9.97 4.82 1.40
C THR A 50 10.93 5.96 1.77
N ASN A 51 12.23 5.82 1.47
CA ASN A 51 13.25 6.82 1.76
C ASN A 51 12.97 8.16 1.06
N VAL A 52 12.26 8.13 -0.08
CA VAL A 52 11.82 9.33 -0.81
C VAL A 52 10.96 10.26 0.04
N HIS A 53 10.33 9.73 1.09
CA HIS A 53 9.42 10.46 1.97
C HIS A 53 10.05 10.89 3.30
N MET A 54 11.36 10.72 3.51
CA MET A 54 11.96 11.07 4.81
C MET A 54 11.87 12.57 5.14
N ALA A 55 12.05 13.45 4.16
CA ALA A 55 12.08 14.89 4.39
C ALA A 55 10.67 15.51 4.45
N ILE A 56 9.79 15.10 3.55
CA ILE A 56 8.46 15.72 3.35
C ILE A 56 7.30 14.85 3.81
N GLY A 57 7.55 13.60 4.22
CA GLY A 57 6.53 12.64 4.58
C GLY A 57 5.80 12.04 3.38
N GLY A 58 4.99 11.01 3.63
CA GLY A 58 4.10 10.44 2.61
C GLY A 58 2.79 11.24 2.55
N GLN A 59 2.27 11.51 1.35
CA GLN A 59 1.04 12.30 1.16
C GLN A 59 -0.12 11.80 2.03
N TYR A 60 -0.39 10.49 1.97
CA TYR A 60 -1.44 9.85 2.79
C TYR A 60 -1.15 9.88 4.28
N ALA A 61 0.12 9.71 4.68
CA ALA A 61 0.50 9.75 6.08
C ALA A 61 0.33 11.17 6.64
N ASN A 62 0.73 12.19 5.89
CA ASN A 62 0.58 13.58 6.26
C ASN A 62 -0.90 13.96 6.42
N ALA A 63 -1.76 13.56 5.48
CA ALA A 63 -3.20 13.78 5.58
C ALA A 63 -3.81 13.10 6.82
N LYS A 64 -3.41 11.86 7.14
CA LYS A 64 -3.93 11.13 8.29
C LYS A 64 -3.46 11.69 9.64
N TYR A 65 -2.19 12.07 9.73
CA TYR A 65 -1.57 12.46 11.00
C TYR A 65 -1.43 13.97 11.17
N GLN A 66 -1.84 14.75 10.16
CA GLN A 66 -1.81 16.22 10.14
C GLN A 66 -0.42 16.78 10.49
N ARG A 67 0.63 16.09 10.05
CA ARG A 67 2.04 16.48 10.21
C ARG A 67 2.90 15.71 9.22
N THR A 68 4.10 16.24 8.91
CA THR A 68 5.14 15.50 8.19
C THR A 68 5.40 14.16 8.90
N MET A 69 5.18 13.06 8.19
CA MET A 69 5.31 11.71 8.72
C MET A 69 5.99 10.81 7.69
N SER A 70 7.26 10.46 7.96
CA SER A 70 7.92 9.37 7.24
C SER A 70 7.45 8.00 7.78
N MET A 71 7.82 6.94 7.07
CA MET A 71 7.58 5.58 7.58
C MET A 71 8.40 5.26 8.84
N GLY A 72 9.60 5.84 8.98
CA GLY A 72 10.39 5.73 10.21
C GLY A 72 9.69 6.39 11.40
N ASP A 73 9.18 7.62 11.21
CA ASP A 73 8.39 8.32 12.22
C ASP A 73 7.14 7.54 12.61
N ARG A 74 6.51 6.87 11.64
CA ARG A 74 5.33 6.04 11.87
C ARG A 74 5.67 4.83 12.72
N ILE A 75 6.78 4.14 12.48
CA ILE A 75 7.26 3.02 13.30
C ILE A 75 7.57 3.51 14.72
N ALA A 76 8.32 4.61 14.86
CA ALA A 76 8.64 5.20 16.16
C ALA A 76 7.40 5.63 16.95
N LEU A 77 6.39 6.19 16.26
CA LEU A 77 5.11 6.56 16.86
C LEU A 77 4.37 5.33 17.43
N GLU A 78 4.45 4.18 16.75
CA GLU A 78 3.83 2.94 17.26
C GLU A 78 4.53 2.44 18.50
N LEU A 79 5.87 2.38 18.49
CA LEU A 79 6.66 1.99 19.66
C LEU A 79 6.35 2.88 20.87
N ARG A 80 6.28 4.20 20.67
CA ARG A 80 5.90 5.14 21.72
C ARG A 80 4.49 4.89 22.25
N ARG A 81 3.51 4.58 21.38
CA ARG A 81 2.13 4.29 21.78
C ARG A 81 2.01 2.97 22.52
N ALA A 82 2.70 1.93 22.05
CA ALA A 82 2.75 0.62 22.69
C ALA A 82 3.38 0.73 24.09
N LEU A 83 4.50 1.43 24.21
CA LEU A 83 5.15 1.69 25.50
C LEU A 83 4.21 2.42 26.47
N LYS A 84 3.57 3.53 26.03
CA LYS A 84 2.61 4.27 26.86
C LYS A 84 1.40 3.45 27.30
N ARG A 85 1.01 2.44 26.53
CA ARG A 85 -0.12 1.56 26.81
C ARG A 85 0.27 0.29 27.57
N GLY A 86 1.56 0.10 27.90
CA GLY A 86 2.06 -1.13 28.50
C GLY A 86 1.91 -2.36 27.59
N LYS A 87 1.90 -2.16 26.27
CA LYS A 87 1.69 -3.21 25.25
C LYS A 87 2.87 -3.40 24.31
N LEU A 88 4.10 -3.15 24.80
CA LEU A 88 5.30 -3.26 23.97
C LEU A 88 5.48 -4.68 23.42
N ASN A 89 5.15 -5.69 24.23
CA ASN A 89 5.18 -7.11 23.87
C ASN A 89 4.27 -7.52 22.70
N TRP A 90 3.39 -6.63 22.21
CA TRP A 90 2.53 -6.91 21.05
C TRP A 90 3.19 -6.52 19.73
N VAL A 91 4.24 -5.70 19.77
CA VAL A 91 4.89 -5.14 18.57
C VAL A 91 6.38 -5.48 18.47
N VAL A 92 6.89 -6.23 19.44
CA VAL A 92 8.25 -6.78 19.45
C VAL A 92 8.16 -8.29 19.67
N THR A 93 9.12 -9.01 19.13
CA THR A 93 9.26 -10.46 19.24
C THR A 93 10.69 -10.80 19.60
#